data_AF-A0A6I9NHL9-F1
#
_entry.id   AF-A0A6I9NHL9-F1
#
_cell.length_a   1.000
_cell.length_b   1.000
_cell.length_c   1.000
_cell.angle_alpha   90.00
_cell.angle_beta   90.00
_cell.angle_gamma   90.00
#
_symmetry.space_group_name_H-M   'P 1'
#
loop_
_entity.id
_entity.type
_entity.pdbx_description
1 polymer ?
#
loop_
_entity_poly.entity_id
_entity_poly.type
_entity_poly.pdbx_seq_one_letter_code
_entity_poly.pdbx_strand_id
1 'polypeptide(L)'
;MYLFYIHQFFSNMCPPPAIKFNGLVNQGSTCYLNSVLQVLFMTKDFREAVERHTSDNPDTENIDLQLESLFGDLKSESANTLKITKKLCIKNVYEQQDAAECFEKILAKTSDGSSQVFLRTADT
;
A
#
# COMPACT_ATOMS: atom_id res chain seq x y z
N MET A 1 -8.83 -27.36 -41.19
CA MET A 1 -8.22 -27.78 -39.90
C MET A 1 -7.10 -26.83 -39.45
N TYR A 2 -6.14 -26.47 -40.30
CA TYR A 2 -5.05 -25.51 -39.95
C TYR A 2 -5.52 -24.07 -39.65
N LEU A 3 -6.49 -23.54 -40.39
CA LEU A 3 -7.04 -22.19 -40.15
C LEU A 3 -7.74 -22.05 -38.78
N PHE A 4 -8.36 -23.11 -38.27
CA PHE A 4 -9.01 -23.13 -36.95
C PHE A 4 -7.97 -23.11 -35.83
N TYR A 5 -6.86 -23.84 -36.00
CA TYR A 5 -5.74 -23.84 -35.08
C TYR A 5 -5.06 -22.47 -34.99
N ILE A 6 -4.88 -21.78 -36.12
CA ILE A 6 -4.27 -20.45 -36.15
C ILE A 6 -5.16 -19.42 -35.43
N HIS A 7 -6.48 -19.48 -35.63
CA HIS A 7 -7.42 -18.58 -34.94
C HIS A 7 -7.44 -18.82 -33.41
N GLN A 8 -7.44 -20.08 -32.98
CA GLN A 8 -7.33 -20.46 -31.56
C GLN A 8 -5.96 -20.05 -30.97
N PHE A 9 -4.90 -20.14 -31.75
CA PHE A 9 -3.54 -19.76 -31.36
C PHE A 9 -3.43 -18.23 -31.14
N PHE A 10 -4.01 -17.41 -32.01
CA PHE A 10 -4.05 -15.95 -31.82
C PHE A 10 -5.00 -15.52 -30.69
N SER A 11 -6.15 -16.19 -30.48
CA SER A 11 -7.03 -15.91 -29.33
C SER A 11 -6.38 -16.23 -27.97
N ASN A 12 -5.50 -17.23 -27.92
CA ASN A 12 -4.77 -17.61 -26.71
C ASN A 12 -3.47 -16.80 -26.48
N MET A 13 -3.12 -15.88 -27.38
CA MET A 13 -1.99 -14.95 -27.21
C MET A 13 -2.42 -13.61 -26.60
N CYS A 14 -3.66 -13.48 -26.12
CA CYS A 14 -4.02 -12.35 -25.28
C CYS A 14 -3.19 -12.49 -23.98
N PRO A 15 -2.20 -11.61 -23.72
CA PRO A 15 -1.48 -11.66 -22.46
C PRO A 15 -2.52 -11.61 -21.33
N PRO A 16 -2.29 -12.31 -20.20
CA PRO A 16 -3.17 -12.16 -19.03
C PRO A 16 -3.40 -10.66 -18.81
N PRO A 17 -4.65 -10.23 -18.55
CA PRO A 17 -4.99 -8.82 -18.48
C PRO A 17 -3.97 -8.12 -17.59
N ALA A 18 -3.30 -7.10 -18.15
CA ALA A 18 -2.25 -6.40 -17.44
C ALA A 18 -2.78 -5.99 -16.06
N ILE A 19 -2.09 -6.42 -15.00
CA ILE A 19 -2.48 -6.08 -13.63
C ILE A 19 -2.44 -4.55 -13.54
N LYS A 20 -3.61 -3.94 -13.44
CA LYS A 20 -3.74 -2.49 -13.35
C LYS A 20 -3.53 -2.10 -11.89
N PHE A 21 -2.39 -1.50 -11.61
CA PHE A 21 -2.10 -0.91 -10.31
C PHE A 21 -2.61 0.53 -10.26
N ASN A 22 -3.20 0.92 -9.15
CA ASN A 22 -3.68 2.28 -8.92
C ASN A 22 -2.61 3.12 -8.20
N GLY A 23 -2.60 4.41 -8.54
CA GLY A 23 -1.62 5.36 -8.01
C GLY A 23 -2.07 6.07 -6.74
N LEU A 24 -1.16 6.85 -6.16
CA LEU A 24 -1.46 7.80 -5.09
C LEU A 24 -1.34 9.22 -5.61
N VAL A 25 -2.32 10.05 -5.28
CA VAL A 25 -2.28 11.48 -5.60
C VAL A 25 -1.12 12.13 -4.82
N ASN A 26 -0.24 12.82 -5.53
CA ASN A 26 0.82 13.60 -4.89
C ASN A 26 0.24 14.91 -4.36
N GLN A 27 0.29 15.12 -3.04
CA GLN A 27 -0.27 16.31 -2.39
C GLN A 27 0.66 17.54 -2.49
N GLY A 28 1.88 17.36 -3.00
CA GLY A 28 2.89 18.39 -3.12
C GLY A 28 4.28 17.77 -3.33
N SER A 29 5.11 17.84 -2.30
CA SER A 29 6.43 17.21 -2.21
C SER A 29 6.38 15.88 -1.45
N THR A 30 5.27 15.13 -1.53
CA THR A 30 5.01 13.93 -0.73
C THR A 30 5.27 12.61 -1.48
N CYS A 31 6.11 12.65 -2.52
CA CYS A 31 6.48 11.44 -3.27
C CYS A 31 7.16 10.39 -2.37
N TYR A 32 7.96 10.80 -1.38
CA TYR A 32 8.57 9.90 -0.39
C TYR A 32 7.50 9.05 0.34
N LEU A 33 6.44 9.71 0.81
CA LEU A 33 5.33 9.06 1.51
C LEU A 33 4.58 8.13 0.56
N ASN A 34 4.29 8.58 -0.67
CA ASN A 34 3.57 7.79 -1.65
C ASN A 34 4.35 6.52 -2.04
N SER A 35 5.68 6.63 -2.23
CA SER A 35 6.55 5.49 -2.50
C SER A 35 6.55 4.48 -1.35
N VAL A 36 6.67 4.96 -0.11
CA VAL A 36 6.61 4.11 1.09
C VAL A 36 5.27 3.40 1.21
N LEU A 37 4.15 4.12 1.04
CA LEU A 37 2.81 3.54 1.12
C LEU A 37 2.56 2.49 0.04
N GLN A 38 3.12 2.66 -1.16
CA GLN A 38 3.04 1.64 -2.21
C GLN A 38 3.84 0.39 -1.86
N VAL A 39 5.03 0.52 -1.24
CA VAL A 39 5.81 -0.65 -0.76
C VAL A 39 5.04 -1.40 0.33
N LEU A 40 4.48 -0.69 1.30
CA LEU A 40 3.64 -1.27 2.34
C LEU A 40 2.40 -1.94 1.73
N PHE A 41 1.74 -1.27 0.78
CA PHE A 41 0.60 -1.84 0.07
C PHE A 41 0.98 -3.06 -0.73
N MET A 42 2.15 -3.16 -1.37
CA MET A 42 2.53 -4.36 -2.13
C MET A 42 2.87 -5.55 -1.23
N THR A 43 3.22 -5.32 0.03
CA THR A 43 3.58 -6.36 1.00
C THR A 43 2.32 -7.04 1.54
N LYS A 44 1.99 -8.22 1.02
CA LYS A 44 0.76 -8.96 1.34
C LYS A 44 0.61 -9.21 2.84
N ASP A 45 1.64 -9.71 3.48
CA ASP A 45 1.61 -10.06 4.91
C ASP A 45 1.35 -8.84 5.80
N PHE A 46 1.85 -7.67 5.39
CA PHE A 46 1.59 -6.41 6.07
C PHE A 46 0.14 -5.99 5.91
N ARG A 47 -0.43 -6.05 4.69
CA ARG A 47 -1.85 -5.75 4.47
C ARG A 47 -2.75 -6.65 5.32
N GLU A 48 -2.48 -7.95 5.34
CA GLU A 48 -3.26 -8.90 6.13
C GLU A 48 -3.11 -8.67 7.64
N ALA A 49 -1.94 -8.25 8.10
CA ALA A 49 -1.73 -7.91 9.50
C ALA A 49 -2.52 -6.66 9.91
N VAL A 50 -2.54 -5.64 9.05
CA VAL A 50 -3.37 -4.44 9.24
C VAL A 50 -4.85 -4.81 9.29
N GLU A 51 -5.36 -5.55 8.30
CA GLU A 51 -6.77 -5.97 8.23
C GLU A 51 -7.19 -6.83 9.45
N ARG A 52 -6.30 -7.71 9.94
CA ARG A 52 -6.54 -8.48 11.16
C ARG A 52 -6.59 -7.58 12.40
N HIS A 53 -5.61 -6.68 12.55
CA HIS A 53 -5.54 -5.79 13.71
C HIS A 53 -6.76 -4.86 13.81
N THR A 54 -7.19 -4.27 12.69
CA THR A 54 -8.36 -3.38 12.64
C THR A 54 -9.68 -4.12 12.90
N SER A 55 -9.80 -5.36 12.43
CA SER A 55 -10.96 -6.22 12.72
C SER A 55 -11.08 -6.56 14.21
N ASP A 56 -9.95 -6.88 14.84
CA ASP A 56 -9.90 -7.23 16.28
C ASP A 56 -9.98 -5.99 17.18
N ASN A 57 -9.54 -4.82 16.69
CA ASN A 57 -9.44 -3.58 17.46
C ASN A 57 -10.07 -2.40 16.69
N PRO A 58 -11.41 -2.34 16.57
CA PRO A 58 -12.09 -1.34 15.74
C PRO A 58 -11.88 0.11 16.21
N ASP A 59 -11.60 0.32 17.50
CA ASP A 59 -11.36 1.64 18.11
C ASP A 59 -9.87 1.95 18.31
N THR A 60 -8.98 1.30 17.55
CA THR A 60 -7.53 1.51 17.69
C THR A 60 -7.10 2.94 17.32
N GLU A 61 -6.23 3.53 18.14
CA GLU A 61 -5.61 4.82 17.86
C GLU A 61 -4.35 4.71 16.97
N ASN A 62 -3.94 3.51 16.59
CA ASN A 62 -2.84 3.31 15.66
C ASN A 62 -3.21 3.79 14.24
N ILE A 63 -2.21 3.88 13.36
CA ILE A 63 -2.43 4.29 11.96
C ILE A 63 -3.11 3.20 11.11
N ASP A 64 -3.23 1.97 11.64
CA ASP A 64 -3.76 0.78 10.95
C ASP A 64 -5.13 1.05 10.29
N LEU A 65 -6.07 1.73 10.96
CA LEU A 65 -7.38 2.08 10.37
C LEU A 65 -7.26 2.97 9.12
N GLN A 66 -6.32 3.92 9.12
CA GLN A 66 -6.10 4.78 7.95
C GLN A 66 -5.38 4.04 6.83
N LEU A 67 -4.50 3.09 7.17
CA LEU A 67 -3.83 2.22 6.21
C LEU A 67 -4.82 1.25 5.56
N GLU A 68 -5.68 0.60 6.35
CA GLU A 68 -6.73 -0.29 5.85
C GLU A 68 -7.64 0.42 4.86
N SER A 69 -8.16 1.60 5.24
CA SER A 69 -8.98 2.43 4.35
C SER A 69 -8.25 2.76 3.05
N LEU A 70 -6.99 3.18 3.13
CA LEU A 70 -6.19 3.53 1.94
C LEU A 70 -5.95 2.31 1.04
N PHE A 71 -5.64 1.16 1.63
CA PHE A 71 -5.39 -0.08 0.91
C PHE A 71 -6.66 -0.62 0.25
N GLY A 72 -7.81 -0.41 0.88
CA GLY A 72 -9.12 -0.65 0.28
C GLY A 72 -9.30 0.17 -1.00
N ASP A 73 -9.09 1.48 -0.92
CA ASP A 73 -9.22 2.39 -2.06
C ASP A 73 -8.26 2.02 -3.21
N LEU A 74 -6.99 1.70 -2.88
CA LEU A 74 -5.96 1.33 -3.85
C LEU A 74 -6.27 0.03 -4.63
N LYS A 75 -7.10 -0.86 -4.09
CA LYS A 75 -7.55 -2.07 -4.81
C LYS A 75 -8.45 -1.71 -6.00
N SER A 76 -9.17 -0.58 -5.94
CA SER A 76 -10.15 -0.18 -6.97
C SER A 76 -9.74 1.04 -7.78
N GLU A 77 -9.13 2.05 -7.16
CA GLU A 77 -8.89 3.34 -7.79
C GLU A 77 -7.68 4.08 -7.22
N SER A 78 -7.32 5.20 -7.86
CA SER A 78 -6.27 6.08 -7.35
C SER A 78 -6.74 6.75 -6.06
N ALA A 79 -5.91 6.72 -5.02
CA ALA A 79 -6.29 7.19 -3.69
C ALA A 79 -5.50 8.44 -3.25
N ASN A 80 -6.06 9.19 -2.30
CA ASN A 80 -5.38 10.31 -1.66
C ASN A 80 -4.86 9.92 -0.27
N THR A 81 -3.82 10.61 0.20
CA THR A 81 -3.13 10.27 1.46
C THR A 81 -3.46 11.23 2.61
N LEU A 82 -4.59 11.97 2.54
CA LEU A 82 -4.89 13.08 3.47
C LEU A 82 -5.06 12.60 4.92
N LYS A 83 -5.72 11.46 5.11
CA LYS A 83 -5.89 10.86 6.46
C LYS A 83 -4.53 10.43 7.04
N ILE A 84 -3.64 9.91 6.20
CA ILE A 84 -2.29 9.49 6.59
C ILE A 84 -1.42 10.68 6.94
N THR A 85 -1.36 11.72 6.10
CA THR A 85 -0.55 12.93 6.38
C THR A 85 -0.98 13.58 7.69
N LYS A 86 -2.29 13.63 7.97
CA LYS A 86 -2.83 14.10 9.25
C LYS A 86 -2.38 13.22 10.43
N LYS A 87 -2.51 11.89 10.34
CA LYS A 87 -2.13 10.97 11.43
C LYS A 87 -0.61 10.93 11.69
N LEU A 88 0.19 11.18 10.65
CA LEU A 88 1.65 11.32 10.73
C LEU A 88 2.11 12.72 11.18
N CYS A 89 1.19 13.65 11.42
CA CYS A 89 1.47 15.04 11.76
C CYS A 89 2.38 15.75 10.73
N ILE A 90 2.22 15.45 9.44
CA ILE A 90 2.91 16.17 8.35
C ILE A 90 2.21 17.52 8.18
N LYS A 91 2.81 18.59 8.71
CA LYS A 91 2.23 19.93 8.71
C LYS A 91 2.39 20.65 7.37
N ASN A 92 3.48 20.38 6.65
CA ASN A 92 3.80 21.01 5.38
C ASN A 92 4.02 19.95 4.30
N VAL A 93 3.02 19.76 3.43
CA VAL A 93 3.08 18.78 2.32
C VAL A 93 3.99 19.24 1.17
N TYR A 94 4.49 20.47 1.21
CA TYR A 94 5.42 21.00 0.20
C TYR A 94 6.90 20.82 0.57
N GLU A 95 7.18 20.27 1.75
CA GLU A 95 8.52 19.95 2.22
C GLU A 95 8.85 18.47 1.99
N GLN A 96 9.99 18.22 1.34
CA GLN A 96 10.49 16.86 1.13
C GLN A 96 11.05 16.29 2.44
N GLN A 97 10.89 14.99 2.64
CA GLN A 97 11.45 14.26 3.78
C GLN A 97 12.13 12.98 3.28
N ASP A 98 12.93 12.38 4.15
CA ASP A 98 13.57 11.10 3.86
C ASP A 98 12.55 9.95 3.86
N ALA A 99 12.68 9.05 2.87
CA ALA A 99 11.74 7.94 2.70
C ALA A 99 11.93 6.85 3.77
N ALA A 100 13.17 6.60 4.22
CA ALA A 100 13.44 5.62 5.26
C ALA A 100 12.94 6.13 6.62
N GLU A 101 13.18 7.40 6.95
CA GLU A 101 12.60 8.02 8.16
C GLU A 101 11.07 7.97 8.13
N CYS A 102 10.46 8.24 6.97
CA CYS A 102 9.01 8.12 6.81
C CYS A 102 8.51 6.68 7.02
N PHE A 103 9.23 5.69 6.52
CA PHE A 103 8.91 4.28 6.70
C PHE A 103 8.95 3.89 8.17
N GLU A 104 10.04 4.20 8.88
CA GLU A 104 10.19 3.94 10.32
C GLU A 104 9.10 4.63 11.13
N LYS A 105 8.77 5.88 10.79
CA LYS A 105 7.70 6.64 11.44
C LYS A 105 6.32 6.02 11.25
N ILE A 106 6.05 5.42 10.09
CA ILE A 106 4.80 4.68 9.86
C ILE A 106 4.80 3.42 10.73
N LEU A 107 5.86 2.61 10.70
CA LEU A 107 5.94 1.38 11.49
C LEU A 107 5.79 1.65 13.00
N ALA A 108 6.44 2.69 13.51
CA ALA A 108 6.33 3.11 14.92
C ALA A 108 4.91 3.58 15.33
N LYS A 109 4.04 3.92 14.38
CA LYS A 109 2.64 4.32 14.61
C LYS A 109 1.65 3.20 14.29
N THR A 110 2.13 2.11 13.72
CA THR A 110 1.32 0.93 13.40
C THR A 110 1.30 0.01 14.63
N SER A 111 0.33 -0.89 14.71
CA SER A 111 0.28 -1.93 15.74
C SER A 111 1.53 -2.83 15.70
N ASP A 112 1.85 -3.46 16.84
CA ASP A 112 2.95 -4.41 16.94
C ASP A 112 2.77 -5.58 15.96
N GLY A 113 1.55 -6.11 15.82
CA GLY A 113 1.29 -7.21 14.90
C GLY A 113 1.63 -6.89 13.44
N SER A 114 1.34 -5.66 13.01
CA SER A 114 1.62 -5.18 11.66
C SER A 114 3.10 -4.81 11.46
N SER A 115 3.71 -4.09 12.41
CA SER A 115 5.11 -3.65 12.29
C SER A 115 6.10 -4.82 12.28
N GLN A 116 5.80 -5.88 13.03
CA GLN A 116 6.64 -7.09 13.09
C GLN A 116 6.79 -7.82 11.76
N VAL A 117 5.94 -7.57 10.77
CA VAL A 117 6.10 -8.13 9.41
C VAL A 117 7.43 -7.70 8.79
N PHE A 118 7.89 -6.48 9.06
CA PHE A 118 9.16 -5.96 8.54
C PHE A 118 10.33 -6.12 9.49
N LEU A 119 10.08 -6.31 10.80
CA LEU A 119 11.13 -6.50 11.80
C LEU A 119 11.61 -7.95 11.89
N ARG A 120 10.76 -8.92 11.53
CA ARG A 120 11.09 -10.35 11.55
C ARG A 120 12.13 -10.81 10.52
N THR A 121 12.45 -9.99 9.51
CA THR A 121 13.41 -10.35 8.47
C THR A 121 14.87 -10.14 8.87
N ALA A 122 15.15 -9.62 10.06
CA ALA A 122 16.52 -9.38 10.54
C ALA A 122 17.15 -10.58 11.30
N ASP A 123 16.37 -11.62 11.62
CA ASP A 123 16.81 -12.76 12.45
C ASP A 123 16.90 -14.09 11.66
N THR A 124 17.57 -14.12 10.51
CA THR A 124 17.93 -15.38 9.80
C THR A 124 19.38 -15.35 9.34
#